data_AF-A0A8T5H107-F1
#
_entry.id   AF-A0A8T5H107-F1
#
_cell.length_a   1.000
_cell.length_b   1.000
_cell.length_c   1.000
_cell.angle_alpha   90.00
_cell.angle_beta   90.00
_cell.angle_gamma   90.00
#
_symmetry.space_group_name_H-M   'P 1'
#
loop_
_entity.id
_entity.type
_entity.pdbx_description
1 polymer ?
#
loop_
_entity_poly.entity_id
_entity_poly.type
_entity_poly.pdbx_seq_one_letter_code
_entity_poly.pdbx_strand_id
1 'polypeptide(L)'
;MAQLFSTPIWFNGWDLLFNSIILLIALLIAGYSWRIYRLGKTKKYGYFSLAFLSIGFGLFFKMITNAIAVFQPVNNAAQSVIGSVAGSALSYGDLYFHFGFLLQMIPILGGLLLIFFISQKSRERLNKWHEVSQIALFIYLVVLVSVVANFIAAVFYLTSSVILSLIVLNYYRNYLNKNNNKNALQVMLSFFFMLLGNLFIVFVFLAPALYVVGEVFMLIGFILLLSVYMRVRR
;
A
#
# COMPACT_ATOMS: atom_id res chain seq x y z
N MET A 1 -20.80 -8.80 14.46
CA MET A 1 -19.49 -9.15 13.87
C MET A 1 -18.99 -7.92 13.13
N ALA A 2 -17.88 -7.33 13.56
CA ALA A 2 -17.27 -6.23 12.81
C ALA A 2 -16.75 -6.76 11.46
N GLN A 3 -17.27 -6.22 10.36
CA GLN A 3 -16.72 -6.39 9.01
C GLN A 3 -16.09 -5.05 8.61
N LEU A 4 -14.78 -5.01 8.39
CA LEU A 4 -14.00 -3.81 7.97
C LEU A 4 -14.32 -3.49 6.51
N PHE A 5 -14.72 -4.51 5.75
CA PHE A 5 -15.01 -4.42 4.33
C PHE A 5 -16.31 -5.15 4.06
N SER A 6 -17.21 -4.46 3.37
CA SER A 6 -18.32 -5.08 2.67
C SER A 6 -17.77 -5.78 1.42
N THR A 7 -16.97 -6.83 1.62
CA THR A 7 -16.53 -7.68 0.52
C THR A 7 -17.74 -8.50 0.07
N PRO A 8 -18.04 -8.56 -1.24
CA PRO A 8 -19.11 -9.42 -1.72
C PRO A 8 -18.85 -10.87 -1.31
N ILE A 9 -19.89 -11.57 -0.85
CA ILE A 9 -19.77 -12.96 -0.34
C ILE A 9 -19.12 -13.88 -1.39
N TRP A 10 -19.44 -13.69 -2.67
CA TRP A 10 -18.90 -14.47 -3.78
C TRP A 10 -17.42 -14.19 -4.08
N PHE A 11 -16.89 -13.05 -3.65
CA PHE A 11 -15.48 -12.67 -3.85
C PHE A 11 -14.60 -13.02 -2.64
N ASN A 12 -15.22 -13.51 -1.56
CA ASN A 12 -14.51 -13.87 -0.35
C ASN A 12 -13.54 -15.03 -0.63
N GLY A 13 -12.25 -14.85 -0.33
CA GLY A 13 -11.19 -15.81 -0.65
C GLY A 13 -10.51 -15.56 -2.00
N TRP A 14 -11.19 -15.00 -3.00
CA TRP A 14 -10.54 -14.53 -4.22
C TRP A 14 -9.67 -13.29 -3.96
N ASP A 15 -10.09 -12.43 -3.02
CA ASP A 15 -9.30 -11.31 -2.52
C ASP A 15 -7.92 -11.76 -2.02
N LEU A 16 -7.81 -12.92 -1.37
CA LEU A 16 -6.53 -13.48 -0.91
C LEU A 16 -5.62 -13.82 -2.09
N LEU A 17 -6.16 -14.36 -3.18
CA LEU A 17 -5.38 -14.65 -4.40
C LEU A 17 -4.86 -13.37 -5.04
N PHE A 18 -5.69 -12.33 -5.14
CA PHE A 18 -5.28 -11.02 -5.66
C PHE A 18 -4.16 -10.42 -4.79
N ASN A 19 -4.37 -10.35 -3.47
CA ASN A 19 -3.37 -9.84 -2.53
C ASN A 19 -2.08 -10.66 -2.57
N SER A 20 -2.14 -11.98 -2.76
CA SER A 20 -0.97 -12.85 -2.90
C SER A 20 -0.14 -12.53 -4.14
N ILE A 21 -0.81 -12.30 -5.29
CA ILE A 21 -0.12 -11.92 -6.53
C ILE A 21 0.51 -10.53 -6.38
N ILE A 22 -0.21 -9.56 -5.82
CA ILE A 22 0.30 -8.21 -5.57
C ILE A 22 1.50 -8.26 -4.63
N LEU A 23 1.42 -9.04 -3.55
CA LEU A 23 2.51 -9.27 -2.61
C LEU A 23 3.75 -9.82 -3.33
N LEU A 24 3.59 -10.86 -4.15
CA LEU A 24 4.69 -11.46 -4.91
C LEU A 24 5.31 -10.43 -5.87
N ILE A 25 4.50 -9.64 -6.57
CA ILE A 25 4.99 -8.57 -7.45
C ILE A 25 5.76 -7.52 -6.65
N ALA A 26 5.24 -7.08 -5.49
CA ALA A 26 5.92 -6.12 -4.64
C ALA A 26 7.29 -6.64 -4.17
N LEU A 27 7.38 -7.90 -3.76
CA LEU A 27 8.64 -8.55 -3.37
C LEU A 27 9.62 -8.69 -4.55
N LEU A 28 9.12 -9.01 -5.76
CA LEU A 28 9.95 -9.03 -6.96
C LEU A 28 10.53 -7.64 -7.25
N ILE A 29 9.71 -6.60 -7.23
CA ILE A 29 10.17 -5.21 -7.43
C ILE A 29 11.20 -4.85 -6.37
N ALA A 30 10.96 -5.15 -5.10
CA ALA A 30 11.91 -4.92 -4.01
C ALA A 30 13.25 -5.63 -4.28
N GLY A 31 13.22 -6.93 -4.58
CA GLY A 31 14.41 -7.73 -4.89
C GLY A 31 15.20 -7.20 -6.10
N TYR A 32 14.51 -6.81 -7.17
CA TYR A 32 15.15 -6.22 -8.35
C TYR A 32 15.76 -4.85 -8.04
N SER A 33 15.06 -3.97 -7.35
CA SER A 33 15.59 -2.67 -6.94
C SER A 33 16.79 -2.80 -6.01
N TRP A 34 16.78 -3.77 -5.08
CA TRP A 34 17.94 -4.08 -4.24
C TRP A 34 19.15 -4.53 -5.05
N ARG A 35 18.93 -5.41 -6.03
CA ARG A 35 19.99 -5.87 -6.92
C ARG A 35 20.61 -4.71 -7.71
N ILE A 36 19.79 -3.81 -8.26
CA ILE A 36 20.26 -2.61 -8.96
C ILE A 36 21.04 -1.69 -8.00
N TYR A 37 20.56 -1.53 -6.78
CA TYR A 37 21.25 -0.76 -5.74
C TYR A 37 22.66 -1.34 -5.45
N ARG A 38 22.79 -2.66 -5.31
CA ARG A 38 24.09 -3.29 -5.07
C ARG A 38 25.07 -3.12 -6.24
N LEU A 39 24.58 -3.14 -7.47
CA LEU A 39 25.42 -3.00 -8.67
C LEU A 39 25.79 -1.54 -8.96
N GLY A 40 24.82 -0.62 -8.90
CA GLY A 40 24.99 0.78 -9.27
C GLY A 40 25.31 1.74 -8.13
N LYS A 41 25.27 1.27 -6.86
CA LYS A 41 25.47 2.06 -5.62
C LYS A 41 24.63 3.35 -5.52
N THR A 42 23.58 3.48 -6.32
CA THR A 42 22.71 4.66 -6.34
C THR A 42 21.63 4.51 -5.28
N LYS A 43 21.73 5.28 -4.20
CA LYS A 43 20.85 5.21 -3.00
C LYS A 43 19.36 5.23 -3.33
N LYS A 44 18.96 5.88 -4.45
CA LYS A 44 17.58 5.92 -4.95
C LYS A 44 16.94 4.53 -5.08
N TYR A 45 17.64 3.55 -5.66
CA TYR A 45 17.09 2.20 -5.81
C TYR A 45 17.05 1.43 -4.49
N GLY A 46 17.93 1.77 -3.54
CA GLY A 46 17.89 1.22 -2.18
C GLY A 46 16.63 1.67 -1.43
N TYR A 47 16.31 2.97 -1.47
CA TYR A 47 15.05 3.47 -0.90
C TYR A 47 13.81 2.92 -1.61
N PHE A 48 13.87 2.74 -2.93
CA PHE A 48 12.77 2.15 -3.67
C PHE A 48 12.57 0.68 -3.28
N SER A 49 13.64 -0.08 -3.12
CA SER A 49 13.58 -1.44 -2.58
C SER A 49 12.95 -1.48 -1.20
N LEU A 50 13.37 -0.58 -0.30
CA LEU A 50 12.82 -0.50 1.06
C LEU A 50 11.32 -0.19 1.02
N ALA A 51 10.90 0.74 0.16
CA ALA A 51 9.50 1.11 0.01
C ALA A 51 8.62 -0.07 -0.43
N PHE A 52 9.05 -0.83 -1.44
CA PHE A 52 8.29 -2.00 -1.91
C PHE A 52 8.33 -3.16 -0.93
N LEU A 53 9.40 -3.31 -0.16
CA LEU A 53 9.47 -4.27 0.94
C LEU A 53 8.48 -3.89 2.04
N SER A 54 8.41 -2.61 2.44
CA SER A 54 7.41 -2.12 3.39
C SER A 54 5.98 -2.34 2.89
N ILE A 55 5.68 -2.03 1.63
CA ILE A 55 4.37 -2.32 1.04
C ILE A 55 4.07 -3.82 1.06
N GLY A 56 5.03 -4.66 0.67
CA GLY A 56 4.90 -6.12 0.73
C GLY A 56 4.61 -6.61 2.14
N PHE A 57 5.30 -6.09 3.14
CA PHE A 57 5.05 -6.45 4.55
C PHE A 57 3.63 -6.08 5.01
N GLY A 58 3.12 -4.91 4.61
CA GLY A 58 1.75 -4.53 4.90
C GLY A 58 0.71 -5.39 4.16
N LEU A 59 0.96 -5.75 2.90
CA LEU A 59 0.12 -6.67 2.12
C LEU A 59 0.09 -8.08 2.73
N PHE A 60 1.20 -8.53 3.30
CA PHE A 60 1.28 -9.80 4.02
C PHE A 60 0.35 -9.80 5.25
N PHE A 61 0.35 -8.72 6.05
CA PHE A 61 -0.59 -8.61 7.18
C PHE A 61 -2.05 -8.46 6.73
N LYS A 62 -2.33 -7.73 5.64
CA LYS A 62 -3.66 -7.69 5.03
C LYS A 62 -4.14 -9.11 4.69
N MET A 63 -3.28 -9.88 4.02
CA MET A 63 -3.58 -11.26 3.61
C MET A 63 -3.84 -12.17 4.81
N ILE A 64 -3.00 -12.12 5.85
CA ILE A 64 -3.21 -12.90 7.07
C ILE A 64 -4.53 -12.50 7.75
N THR A 65 -4.77 -11.21 7.94
CA THR A 65 -5.97 -10.70 8.61
C THR A 65 -7.24 -11.14 7.88
N ASN A 66 -7.25 -11.03 6.54
CA ASN A 66 -8.35 -11.51 5.72
C ASN A 66 -8.47 -13.05 5.79
N ALA A 67 -7.37 -13.79 5.75
CA ALA A 67 -7.40 -15.25 5.79
C ALA A 67 -8.01 -15.77 7.11
N ILE A 68 -7.66 -15.16 8.25
CA ILE A 68 -8.25 -15.54 9.54
C ILE A 68 -9.75 -15.20 9.59
N ALA A 69 -10.16 -14.08 9.00
CA ALA A 69 -11.57 -13.69 8.94
C ALA A 69 -12.43 -14.65 8.10
N VAL A 70 -11.84 -15.28 7.07
CA VAL A 70 -12.56 -16.15 6.12
C VAL A 70 -12.49 -17.63 6.51
N PHE A 71 -11.34 -18.11 6.97
CA PHE A 71 -11.12 -19.53 7.25
C PHE A 71 -11.36 -19.87 8.73
N GLN A 72 -12.51 -20.46 9.02
CA GLN A 72 -12.92 -20.90 10.37
C GLN A 72 -11.88 -21.76 11.12
N PRO A 73 -11.15 -22.71 10.48
CA PRO A 73 -10.13 -23.49 11.19
C PRO A 73 -8.99 -22.61 11.73
N VAL A 74 -8.61 -21.58 10.97
CA VAL A 74 -7.55 -20.64 11.36
C VAL A 74 -8.06 -19.69 12.45
N ASN A 75 -9.32 -19.26 12.36
CA ASN A 75 -9.98 -18.47 13.40
C ASN A 75 -10.00 -19.21 14.75
N ASN A 76 -10.38 -20.49 14.76
CA ASN A 76 -10.42 -21.31 15.98
C ASN A 76 -9.03 -21.49 16.60
N ALA A 77 -7.98 -21.68 15.80
CA ALA A 77 -6.61 -21.76 16.27
C ALA A 77 -6.07 -20.41 16.79
N ALA A 78 -6.44 -19.29 16.16
CA ALA A 78 -6.07 -17.97 16.64
C ALA A 78 -6.76 -17.63 17.97
N GLN A 79 -8.03 -18.02 18.12
CA GLN A 79 -8.81 -17.84 19.35
C GLN A 79 -8.21 -18.60 20.54
N SER A 80 -7.63 -19.78 20.35
CA SER A 80 -7.02 -20.52 21.46
C SER A 80 -5.71 -19.89 21.98
N VAL A 81 -4.90 -19.29 21.10
CA VAL A 81 -3.62 -18.65 21.46
C VAL A 81 -3.82 -17.26 22.08
N ILE A 82 -4.73 -16.45 21.52
CA ILE A 82 -5.01 -15.09 22.04
C ILE A 82 -5.97 -15.17 23.24
N GLY A 83 -6.84 -16.20 23.24
CA GLY A 83 -7.75 -16.58 24.31
C GLY A 83 -7.14 -16.55 25.70
N SER A 84 -5.99 -17.20 25.80
CA SER A 84 -5.21 -17.38 27.02
C SER A 84 -4.52 -16.11 27.52
N VAL A 85 -4.35 -15.09 26.66
CA VAL A 85 -3.58 -13.87 26.96
C VAL A 85 -4.50 -12.66 27.22
N ALA A 86 -5.59 -12.49 26.47
CA ALA A 86 -6.42 -11.28 26.50
C ALA A 86 -7.60 -11.33 27.49
N GLY A 87 -7.94 -12.51 28.04
CA GLY A 87 -9.08 -12.70 28.94
C GLY A 87 -10.45 -12.66 28.23
N SER A 88 -11.48 -13.19 28.88
CA SER A 88 -12.82 -13.42 28.30
C SER A 88 -13.67 -12.16 28.09
N ALA A 89 -13.18 -10.98 28.50
CA ALA A 89 -13.93 -9.73 28.48
C ALA A 89 -13.86 -8.95 27.16
N LEU A 90 -12.90 -9.25 26.28
CA LEU A 90 -12.74 -8.58 24.98
C LEU A 90 -13.16 -9.50 23.83
N SER A 91 -13.98 -8.97 22.94
CA SER A 91 -14.30 -9.58 21.64
C SER A 91 -13.00 -9.84 20.87
N TYR A 92 -12.54 -11.10 20.86
CA TYR A 92 -11.29 -11.51 20.20
C TYR A 92 -11.22 -11.07 18.74
N GLY A 93 -12.38 -11.08 18.07
CA GLY A 93 -12.52 -10.65 16.69
C GLY A 93 -12.10 -9.19 16.49
N ASP A 94 -12.49 -8.28 17.39
CA ASP A 94 -12.24 -6.85 17.21
C ASP A 94 -10.78 -6.47 17.50
N LEU A 95 -10.16 -7.06 18.53
CA LEU A 95 -8.75 -6.83 18.86
C LEU A 95 -7.81 -7.32 17.76
N TYR A 96 -7.98 -8.57 17.33
CA TYR A 96 -7.16 -9.17 16.28
C TYR A 96 -7.21 -8.32 15.01
N PHE A 97 -8.41 -7.85 14.70
CA PHE A 97 -8.69 -7.09 13.51
C PHE A 97 -8.11 -5.68 13.51
N HIS A 98 -8.27 -4.93 14.60
CA HIS A 98 -7.68 -3.60 14.72
C HIS A 98 -6.14 -3.69 14.72
N PHE A 99 -5.58 -4.71 15.36
CA PHE A 99 -4.14 -4.93 15.36
C PHE A 99 -3.61 -5.33 13.99
N GLY A 100 -4.26 -6.28 13.30
CA GLY A 100 -3.92 -6.70 11.94
C GLY A 100 -4.01 -5.55 10.94
N PHE A 101 -5.07 -4.73 11.05
CA PHE A 101 -5.25 -3.54 10.23
C PHE A 101 -4.15 -2.48 10.49
N LEU A 102 -3.77 -2.26 11.75
CA LEU A 102 -2.66 -1.36 12.11
C LEU A 102 -1.33 -1.85 11.53
N LEU A 103 -1.06 -3.16 11.64
CA LEU A 103 0.14 -3.79 11.09
C LEU A 103 0.19 -3.75 9.56
N GLN A 104 -0.95 -3.74 8.88
CA GLN A 104 -1.03 -3.48 7.44
C GLN A 104 -0.77 -2.00 7.13
N MET A 105 -1.36 -1.09 7.90
CA MET A 105 -1.43 0.33 7.60
C MET A 105 -0.08 1.03 7.69
N ILE A 106 0.68 0.80 8.78
CA ILE A 106 1.97 1.45 9.01
C ILE A 106 2.95 1.17 7.85
N PRO A 107 3.16 -0.09 7.41
CA PRO A 107 4.11 -0.38 6.33
C PRO A 107 3.63 0.08 4.95
N ILE A 108 2.33 0.02 4.63
CA ILE A 108 1.81 0.50 3.34
C ILE A 108 1.98 2.02 3.22
N LEU A 109 1.54 2.78 4.23
CA LEU A 109 1.69 4.24 4.21
C LEU A 109 3.15 4.65 4.24
N GLY A 110 3.97 3.98 5.07
CA GLY A 110 5.42 4.21 5.10
C GLY A 110 6.09 3.95 3.75
N GLY A 111 5.71 2.88 3.05
CA GLY A 111 6.23 2.58 1.72
C GLY A 111 5.75 3.57 0.64
N LEU A 112 4.48 3.95 0.63
CA LEU A 112 3.95 4.98 -0.29
C LEU A 112 4.65 6.33 -0.06
N LEU A 113 4.89 6.69 1.19
CA LEU A 113 5.62 7.89 1.59
C LEU A 113 7.06 7.86 1.05
N LEU A 114 7.77 6.74 1.21
CA LEU A 114 9.11 6.59 0.64
C LEU A 114 9.10 6.75 -0.88
N ILE A 115 8.12 6.16 -1.58
CA ILE A 115 7.95 6.34 -3.04
C ILE A 115 7.73 7.82 -3.38
N PHE A 116 6.91 8.52 -2.60
CA PHE A 116 6.67 9.95 -2.78
C PHE A 116 7.96 10.76 -2.66
N PHE A 117 8.77 10.56 -1.62
CA PHE A 117 10.05 11.26 -1.49
C PHE A 117 11.03 10.91 -2.63
N ILE A 118 11.06 9.66 -3.07
CA ILE A 118 11.87 9.24 -4.22
C ILE A 118 11.40 9.88 -5.54
N SER A 119 10.09 10.17 -5.66
CA SER A 119 9.49 10.77 -6.85
C SER A 119 9.80 12.26 -6.99
N GLN A 120 10.11 12.95 -5.89
CA GLN A 120 10.50 14.35 -5.91
C GLN A 120 11.92 14.50 -6.52
N LYS A 121 12.07 15.41 -7.48
CA LYS A 121 13.34 15.64 -8.19
C LYS A 121 14.25 16.50 -7.32
N SER A 122 15.46 16.03 -7.00
CA SER A 122 16.42 16.71 -6.09
C SER A 122 17.15 17.93 -6.68
N ARG A 123 16.66 18.55 -7.76
CA ARG A 123 17.35 19.69 -8.39
C ARG A 123 16.58 20.98 -8.09
N GLU A 124 17.19 21.79 -7.21
CA GLU A 124 17.04 23.26 -7.06
C GLU A 124 16.05 23.87 -6.05
N ARG A 125 15.42 23.12 -5.15
CA ARG A 125 14.71 23.74 -3.99
C ARG A 125 14.93 22.99 -2.69
N LEU A 126 16.12 23.11 -2.13
CA LEU A 126 16.41 22.74 -0.74
C LEU A 126 16.97 23.95 0.00
N ASN A 127 16.07 24.78 0.55
CA ASN A 127 16.39 25.31 1.87
C ASN A 127 16.07 24.19 2.85
N LYS A 128 17.07 23.79 3.64
CA LYS A 128 17.08 22.67 4.61
C LYS A 128 15.83 22.61 5.52
N TRP A 129 15.18 23.76 5.74
CA TRP A 129 13.99 23.93 6.56
C TRP A 129 12.68 23.50 5.88
N HIS A 130 12.58 23.58 4.55
CA HIS A 130 11.36 23.21 3.83
C HIS A 130 11.17 21.69 3.74
N GLU A 131 12.27 20.93 3.66
CA GLU A 131 12.22 19.46 3.70
C GLU A 131 11.82 18.93 5.08
N VAL A 132 12.38 19.49 6.15
CA VAL A 132 12.04 19.08 7.52
C VAL A 132 10.59 19.43 7.85
N SER A 133 10.12 20.59 7.40
CA SER A 133 8.70 20.99 7.53
C SER A 133 7.75 20.07 6.77
N GLN A 134 8.08 19.66 5.54
CA GLN A 134 7.26 18.74 4.76
C GLN A 134 7.26 17.33 5.36
N ILE A 135 8.42 16.84 5.81
CA ILE A 135 8.52 15.55 6.50
C ILE A 135 7.74 15.57 7.82
N ALA A 136 7.86 16.64 8.62
CA ALA A 136 7.18 16.77 9.91
C ALA A 136 5.65 16.93 9.76
N LEU A 137 5.18 17.76 8.81
CA LEU A 137 3.76 17.92 8.50
C LEU A 137 3.17 16.60 7.99
N PHE A 138 3.97 15.79 7.29
CA PHE A 138 3.54 14.51 6.75
C PHE A 138 3.53 13.40 7.81
N ILE A 139 4.54 13.34 8.69
CA ILE A 139 4.51 12.48 9.88
C ILE A 139 3.30 12.84 10.74
N TYR A 140 3.02 14.13 10.91
CA TYR A 140 1.82 14.60 11.60
C TYR A 140 0.53 14.13 10.91
N LEU A 141 0.41 14.28 9.59
CA LEU A 141 -0.74 13.79 8.83
C LEU A 141 -0.90 12.27 8.94
N VAL A 142 0.20 11.51 8.87
CA VAL A 142 0.18 10.05 8.98
C VAL A 142 -0.21 9.62 10.40
N VAL A 143 0.32 10.26 11.44
CA VAL A 143 -0.03 9.98 12.84
C VAL A 143 -1.47 10.36 13.13
N LEU A 144 -1.91 11.54 12.71
CA LEU A 144 -3.29 12.00 12.87
C LEU A 144 -4.26 11.05 12.17
N VAL A 145 -3.94 10.65 10.94
CA VAL A 145 -4.70 9.65 10.20
C VAL A 145 -4.62 8.29 10.89
N SER A 146 -3.48 7.87 11.44
CA SER A 146 -3.35 6.56 12.12
C SER A 146 -4.16 6.49 13.41
N VAL A 147 -4.27 7.60 14.13
CA VAL A 147 -5.10 7.71 15.33
C VAL A 147 -6.58 7.77 14.96
N VAL A 148 -6.96 8.51 13.91
CA VAL A 148 -8.36 8.64 13.47
C VAL A 148 -8.84 7.43 12.65
N ALA A 149 -7.96 6.74 11.92
CA ALA A 149 -8.26 5.57 11.08
C ALA A 149 -8.48 4.30 11.89
N ASN A 150 -8.15 4.29 13.19
CA ASN A 150 -8.56 3.23 14.09
C ASN A 150 -10.09 3.04 14.12
N PHE A 151 -10.85 4.06 13.68
CA PHE A 151 -12.30 4.02 13.66
C PHE A 151 -12.93 3.73 12.29
N ILE A 152 -12.23 3.94 11.15
CA ILE A 152 -12.84 3.79 9.81
C ILE A 152 -11.80 3.43 8.73
N ALA A 153 -11.92 2.24 8.11
CA ALA A 153 -11.05 1.80 7.00
C ALA A 153 -10.96 2.80 5.84
N ALA A 154 -12.07 3.48 5.53
CA ALA A 154 -12.15 4.47 4.46
C ALA A 154 -11.12 5.59 4.62
N VAL A 155 -10.78 5.99 5.85
CA VAL A 155 -9.78 7.03 6.13
C VAL A 155 -8.40 6.60 5.64
N PHE A 156 -8.00 5.34 5.88
CA PHE A 156 -6.74 4.78 5.40
C PHE A 156 -6.63 4.80 3.86
N TYR A 157 -7.67 4.35 3.15
CA TYR A 157 -7.67 4.35 1.68
C TYR A 157 -7.74 5.78 1.11
N LEU A 158 -8.43 6.70 1.78
CA LEU A 158 -8.46 8.11 1.40
C LEU A 158 -7.08 8.76 1.56
N THR A 159 -6.39 8.52 2.67
CA THR A 159 -5.01 9.00 2.85
C THR A 159 -4.07 8.39 1.83
N SER A 160 -4.14 7.08 1.59
CA SER A 160 -3.36 6.42 0.54
C SER A 160 -3.62 7.04 -0.84
N SER A 161 -4.87 7.40 -1.13
CA SER A 161 -5.27 8.10 -2.36
C SER A 161 -4.66 9.49 -2.47
N VAL A 162 -4.60 10.26 -1.38
CA VAL A 162 -3.94 11.58 -1.37
C VAL A 162 -2.45 11.43 -1.68
N ILE A 163 -1.76 10.48 -1.02
CA ILE A 163 -0.33 10.24 -1.27
C ILE A 163 -0.09 9.77 -2.71
N LEU A 164 -0.90 8.82 -3.20
CA LEU A 164 -0.83 8.35 -4.58
C LEU A 164 -1.09 9.46 -5.59
N SER A 165 -2.03 10.37 -5.32
CA SER A 165 -2.29 11.54 -6.18
C SER A 165 -1.05 12.43 -6.29
N LEU A 166 -0.35 12.67 -5.18
CA LEU A 166 0.89 13.42 -5.17
C LEU A 166 2.01 12.70 -5.94
N ILE A 167 2.12 11.37 -5.79
CA ILE A 167 3.06 10.54 -6.58
C ILE A 167 2.76 10.65 -8.07
N VAL A 168 1.50 10.51 -8.48
CA VAL A 168 1.06 10.61 -9.87
C VAL A 168 1.40 11.99 -10.43
N LEU A 169 1.10 13.07 -9.71
CA LEU A 169 1.43 14.43 -10.13
C LEU A 169 2.94 14.65 -10.29
N ASN A 170 3.76 14.10 -9.40
CA ASN A 170 5.22 14.17 -9.50
C ASN A 170 5.75 13.41 -10.73
N TYR A 171 5.25 12.21 -10.99
CA TYR A 171 5.64 11.44 -12.17
C TYR A 171 5.11 12.04 -13.47
N TYR A 172 3.92 12.66 -13.46
CA TYR A 172 3.39 13.42 -14.59
C TYR A 172 4.29 14.62 -14.93
N ARG A 173 4.68 15.42 -13.92
CA ARG A 173 5.67 16.51 -14.11
C ARG A 173 7.00 15.99 -14.63
N ASN A 174 7.47 14.84 -14.15
CA ASN A 174 8.70 14.21 -14.62
C ASN A 174 8.60 13.73 -16.07
N TYR A 175 7.43 13.22 -16.50
CA TYR A 175 7.16 12.84 -17.88
C TYR A 175 7.26 14.04 -18.83
N LEU A 176 6.60 15.15 -18.50
CA LEU A 176 6.67 16.39 -19.29
C LEU A 176 8.09 16.95 -19.36
N ASN A 177 8.82 16.95 -18.24
CA ASN A 177 10.17 17.52 -18.15
C ASN A 177 11.29 16.67 -18.79
N LYS A 178 11.02 15.40 -19.14
CA LYS A 178 12.01 14.48 -19.75
C LYS A 178 11.65 14.11 -21.19
N ASN A 179 11.16 15.07 -21.95
CA ASN A 179 10.84 14.91 -23.38
C ASN A 179 9.93 13.71 -23.65
N ASN A 180 8.85 13.57 -22.87
CA ASN A 180 7.84 12.52 -23.02
C ASN A 180 8.39 11.09 -22.96
N ASN A 181 9.32 10.82 -22.02
CA ASN A 181 9.86 9.48 -21.82
C ASN A 181 8.74 8.46 -21.52
N LYS A 182 8.56 7.49 -22.43
CA LYS A 182 7.54 6.43 -22.33
C LYS A 182 7.62 5.63 -21.02
N ASN A 183 8.82 5.40 -20.48
CA ASN A 183 8.97 4.70 -19.21
C ASN A 183 8.41 5.52 -18.03
N ALA A 184 8.61 6.84 -18.04
CA ALA A 184 8.05 7.72 -17.00
C ALA A 184 6.52 7.75 -17.06
N LEU A 185 5.94 7.72 -18.27
CA LEU A 185 4.49 7.62 -18.46
C LEU A 185 3.95 6.30 -17.90
N GLN A 186 4.62 5.17 -18.16
CA GLN A 186 4.18 3.88 -17.66
C GLN A 186 4.23 3.79 -16.13
N VAL A 187 5.26 4.36 -15.49
CA VAL A 187 5.32 4.45 -14.01
C VAL A 187 4.18 5.32 -13.48
N MET A 188 3.93 6.47 -14.11
CA MET A 188 2.80 7.33 -13.76
C MET A 188 1.46 6.59 -13.88
N LEU A 189 1.22 5.90 -15.00
CA LEU A 189 0.02 5.11 -15.21
C LEU A 189 -0.12 4.01 -14.15
N SER A 190 0.97 3.34 -13.80
CA SER A 190 0.96 2.32 -12.74
C SER A 190 0.43 2.88 -11.41
N PHE A 191 0.94 4.04 -10.97
CA PHE A 191 0.46 4.70 -9.76
C PHE A 191 -0.95 5.29 -9.92
N PHE A 192 -1.35 5.67 -11.12
CA PHE A 192 -2.71 6.13 -11.41
C PHE A 192 -3.73 4.97 -11.30
N PHE A 193 -3.41 3.77 -11.79
CA PHE A 193 -4.24 2.58 -11.57
C PHE A 193 -4.34 2.24 -10.08
N MET A 194 -3.24 2.33 -9.31
CA MET A 194 -3.27 2.16 -7.85
C MET A 194 -4.15 3.23 -7.17
N LEU A 195 -4.09 4.48 -7.63
CA LEU A 195 -4.93 5.58 -7.13
C LEU A 195 -6.41 5.29 -7.35
N LEU A 196 -6.80 4.91 -8.58
CA LEU A 196 -8.17 4.52 -8.90
C LEU A 196 -8.62 3.35 -8.02
N GLY A 197 -7.75 2.36 -7.83
CA GLY A 197 -8.02 1.22 -6.96
C GLY A 197 -8.37 1.65 -5.53
N ASN A 198 -7.58 2.55 -4.93
CA ASN A 198 -7.85 3.06 -3.58
C ASN A 198 -9.14 3.90 -3.54
N LEU A 199 -9.40 4.74 -4.55
CA LEU A 199 -10.63 5.54 -4.61
C LEU A 199 -11.87 4.65 -4.68
N PHE A 200 -11.87 3.59 -5.49
CA PHE A 200 -12.99 2.64 -5.52
C PHE A 200 -13.20 1.95 -4.16
N ILE A 201 -12.12 1.61 -3.46
CA ILE A 201 -12.22 1.00 -2.12
C ILE A 201 -12.79 1.98 -1.09
N VAL A 202 -12.49 3.28 -1.17
CA VAL A 202 -13.11 4.31 -0.31
C VAL A 202 -14.63 4.30 -0.44
N PHE A 203 -15.16 4.08 -1.64
CA PHE A 203 -16.59 4.12 -1.94
C PHE A 203 -17.32 2.77 -1.79
N VAL A 204 -16.70 1.76 -1.20
CA VAL A 204 -17.31 0.41 -1.01
C VAL A 204 -18.64 0.45 -0.26
N PHE A 205 -18.85 1.46 0.60
CA PHE A 205 -20.13 1.66 1.30
C PHE A 205 -21.31 1.95 0.35
N LEU A 206 -21.06 2.44 -0.87
CA LEU A 206 -22.10 2.67 -1.88
C LEU A 206 -22.48 1.36 -2.60
N ALA A 207 -21.48 0.54 -2.93
CA ALA A 207 -21.70 -0.74 -3.60
C ALA A 207 -20.53 -1.70 -3.30
N PRO A 208 -20.80 -2.89 -2.70
CA PRO A 208 -19.77 -3.90 -2.41
C PRO A 208 -18.91 -4.31 -3.62
N ALA A 209 -19.49 -4.27 -4.83
CA ALA A 209 -18.79 -4.60 -6.07
C ALA A 209 -17.59 -3.67 -6.36
N LEU A 210 -17.59 -2.45 -5.82
CA LEU A 210 -16.48 -1.50 -5.97
C LEU A 210 -15.19 -2.01 -5.31
N TYR A 211 -15.29 -2.89 -4.31
CA TYR A 211 -14.12 -3.53 -3.72
C TYR A 211 -13.36 -4.36 -4.75
N VAL A 212 -14.09 -5.18 -5.53
CA VAL A 212 -13.50 -6.04 -6.57
C VAL A 212 -12.85 -5.19 -7.66
N VAL A 213 -13.55 -4.15 -8.09
CA VAL A 213 -13.01 -3.19 -9.08
C VAL A 213 -11.72 -2.58 -8.53
N GLY A 214 -11.72 -2.14 -7.28
CA GLY A 214 -10.55 -1.61 -6.59
C GLY A 214 -9.33 -2.56 -6.61
N GLU A 215 -9.54 -3.83 -6.24
CA GLU A 215 -8.50 -4.87 -6.26
C GLU A 215 -7.97 -5.15 -7.68
N VAL A 216 -8.84 -5.15 -8.70
CA VAL A 216 -8.42 -5.30 -10.11
C VAL A 216 -7.54 -4.13 -10.55
N PHE A 217 -7.94 -2.90 -10.23
CA PHE A 217 -7.14 -1.69 -10.54
C PHE A 217 -5.78 -1.73 -9.83
N MET A 218 -5.75 -2.15 -8.56
CA MET A 218 -4.50 -2.33 -7.81
C MET A 218 -3.58 -3.35 -8.49
N LEU A 219 -4.11 -4.52 -8.85
CA LEU A 219 -3.34 -5.56 -9.54
C LEU A 219 -2.75 -5.07 -10.87
N ILE A 220 -3.56 -4.41 -11.70
CA ILE A 220 -3.11 -3.80 -12.97
C ILE A 220 -1.98 -2.80 -12.71
N GLY A 221 -2.12 -1.95 -11.69
CA GLY A 221 -1.08 -0.99 -11.29
C GLY A 221 0.25 -1.66 -10.95
N PHE A 222 0.23 -2.74 -10.16
CA PHE A 222 1.44 -3.49 -9.80
C PHE A 222 2.05 -4.22 -11.00
N ILE A 223 1.24 -4.85 -11.86
CA ILE A 223 1.71 -5.52 -13.09
C ILE A 223 2.40 -4.51 -14.02
N LEU A 224 1.78 -3.35 -14.25
CA LEU A 224 2.37 -2.29 -15.07
C LEU A 224 3.71 -1.84 -14.49
N LEU A 225 3.78 -1.64 -13.18
CA LEU A 225 5.01 -1.19 -12.52
C LEU A 225 6.14 -2.22 -12.66
N LEU A 226 5.83 -3.51 -12.46
CA LEU A 226 6.77 -4.60 -12.67
C LEU A 226 7.25 -4.64 -14.13
N SER A 227 6.33 -4.46 -15.10
CA SER A 227 6.66 -4.47 -16.52
C SER A 227 7.67 -3.38 -16.88
N VAL A 228 7.57 -2.19 -16.27
CA VAL A 228 8.56 -1.12 -16.46
C VAL A 228 9.90 -1.53 -15.90
N TYR A 229 9.91 -2.07 -14.68
CA TYR A 229 11.14 -2.49 -14.01
C TYR A 229 11.91 -3.57 -14.78
N MET A 230 11.19 -4.50 -15.40
CA MET A 230 11.79 -5.53 -16.25
C MET A 230 12.44 -4.95 -17.52
N ARG A 231 11.92 -3.84 -18.06
CA ARG A 231 12.47 -3.19 -19.27
C ARG A 231 13.73 -2.37 -19.01
N VAL A 232 13.94 -1.87 -17.78
CA VAL A 232 15.14 -1.08 -17.42
C VAL A 232 16.44 -1.90 -17.51
N ARG A 233 16.34 -3.22 -17.71
CA ARG A 233 17.47 -4.15 -17.87
C ARG A 233 18.06 -4.21 -19.31
N ARG A 234 17.46 -3.54 -20.29
CA ARG A 234 18.03 -3.36 -21.65
C ARG A 234 18.50 -1.93 -21.84
#